data_AF-A0A976IE89-F1
#
_entry.id   AF-A0A976IE89-F1
#
_cell.length_a   1.000
_cell.length_b   1.000
_cell.length_c   1.000
_cell.angle_alpha   90.00
_cell.angle_beta   90.00
_cell.angle_gamma   90.00
#
_symmetry.space_group_name_H-M   'P 1'
#
loop_
_entity.id
_entity.type
_entity.pdbx_description
1 polymer ?
#
loop_
_entity_poly.entity_id
_entity_poly.type
_entity_poly.pdbx_seq_one_letter_code
_entity_poly.pdbx_strand_id
1 'polypeptide(L)'
;MRRRYEDSTGRLKAVHERQVEGKKLRTTWSRMTPDDKGQHEALCSSGTPDEFEALWQQTPFGEAQKKTIKEQQTNEQQRLEQDKQSNEKVTSTPMES
;
A
#
# COMPACT_ATOMS: atom_id res chain seq x y z
N MET A 1 -3.07 -2.11 -12.57
CA MET A 1 -2.65 -3.53 -12.38
C MET A 1 -1.33 -3.57 -11.59
N ARG A 2 -1.22 -4.38 -10.52
CA ARG A 2 0.06 -4.66 -9.82
C ARG A 2 0.37 -6.13 -10.02
N ARG A 3 1.56 -6.47 -10.52
CA ARG A 3 1.93 -7.85 -10.84
C ARG A 3 3.12 -8.27 -9.98
N ARG A 4 2.99 -9.39 -9.26
CA ARG A 4 4.06 -10.00 -8.47
C ARG A 4 4.75 -11.08 -9.31
N TYR A 5 6.07 -11.14 -9.23
CA TYR A 5 6.93 -12.09 -9.91
C TYR A 5 7.98 -12.61 -8.94
N GLU A 6 8.33 -13.87 -9.08
CA GLU A 6 9.54 -14.45 -8.53
C GLU A 6 10.52 -14.56 -9.69
N ASP A 7 11.70 -13.94 -9.59
CA ASP A 7 12.74 -14.12 -10.60
C ASP A 7 13.46 -15.46 -10.40
N SER A 8 14.30 -15.87 -11.34
CA SER A 8 15.02 -17.15 -11.32
C SER A 8 15.96 -17.33 -10.13
N THR A 9 16.12 -16.30 -9.29
CA THR A 9 16.91 -16.33 -8.05
C THR A 9 16.06 -16.44 -6.78
N GLY A 10 14.73 -16.58 -6.91
CA GLY A 10 13.80 -16.60 -5.79
C GLY A 10 13.49 -15.21 -5.22
N ARG A 11 13.93 -14.13 -5.88
CA ARG A 11 13.67 -12.76 -5.42
C ARG A 11 12.25 -12.37 -5.77
N LEU A 12 11.53 -11.89 -4.77
CA LEU A 12 10.18 -11.36 -4.94
C LEU A 12 10.27 -9.96 -5.53
N LYS A 13 9.57 -9.73 -6.62
CA LYS A 13 9.47 -8.43 -7.28
C LYS A 13 8.01 -8.11 -7.56
N ALA A 14 7.62 -6.88 -7.29
CA ALA A 14 6.32 -6.36 -7.69
C ALA A 14 6.50 -5.09 -8.51
N VAL A 15 5.95 -5.08 -9.70
CA VAL A 15 5.98 -3.91 -10.58
C VAL A 15 4.58 -3.33 -10.66
N HIS A 16 4.50 -2.02 -10.49
CA HIS A 16 3.32 -1.23 -10.76
C HIS A 16 3.68 -0.12 -11.73
N GLU A 17 2.85 0.06 -12.74
CA GLU A 17 3.12 0.98 -13.84
C GLU A 17 1.84 1.77 -14.13
N ARG A 18 2.01 3.09 -14.26
CA ARG A 18 0.95 4.06 -14.55
C ARG A 18 1.43 4.99 -15.67
N GLN A 19 0.48 5.47 -16.48
CA GLN A 19 0.75 6.39 -17.57
C GLN A 19 -0.32 7.48 -17.63
N VAL A 20 0.12 8.72 -17.80
CA VAL A 20 -0.73 9.92 -17.94
C VAL A 20 -0.10 10.80 -19.02
N GLU A 21 -0.87 11.15 -20.06
CA GLU A 21 -0.43 12.09 -21.12
C GLU A 21 0.97 11.79 -21.71
N GLY A 22 1.27 10.50 -21.93
CA GLY A 22 2.58 10.07 -22.47
C GLY A 22 3.72 10.03 -21.45
N LYS A 23 3.53 10.55 -20.23
CA LYS A 23 4.43 10.36 -19.10
C LYS A 23 4.14 9.03 -18.43
N LYS A 24 5.17 8.36 -17.94
CA LYS A 24 5.07 7.02 -17.38
C LYS A 24 5.83 6.93 -16.06
N LEU A 25 5.16 6.45 -15.02
CA LEU A 25 5.78 6.16 -13.73
C LEU A 25 5.73 4.67 -13.47
N ARG A 26 6.91 4.09 -13.25
CA ARG A 26 7.08 2.68 -12.89
C ARG A 26 7.63 2.60 -11.47
N THR A 27 6.83 2.03 -10.57
CA THR A 27 7.25 1.71 -9.21
C THR A 27 7.56 0.22 -9.12
N THR A 28 8.77 -0.10 -8.71
CA THR A 28 9.22 -1.46 -8.47
C THR A 28 9.45 -1.63 -6.98
N TRP A 29 8.84 -2.66 -6.41
CA TRP A 29 9.22 -3.19 -5.11
C TRP A 29 9.97 -4.49 -5.33
N SER A 30 11.01 -4.74 -4.55
CA SER A 30 11.71 -6.02 -4.60
C SER A 30 12.29 -6.42 -3.26
N ARG A 31 12.32 -7.71 -2.97
CA ARG A 31 12.87 -8.28 -1.75
C ARG A 31 13.68 -9.51 -2.12
N MET A 32 14.97 -9.50 -1.78
CA MET A 32 15.91 -10.53 -2.21
C MET A 32 15.90 -11.76 -1.31
N THR A 33 15.78 -11.56 0.00
CA THR A 33 15.75 -12.64 1.00
C THR A 33 14.59 -12.46 1.97
N PRO A 34 14.26 -13.47 2.80
CA PRO A 34 13.20 -13.32 3.80
C PRO A 34 13.41 -12.19 4.80
N ASP A 35 14.67 -11.98 5.20
CA ASP A 35 15.09 -10.96 6.17
C ASP A 35 15.28 -9.57 5.55
N ASP A 36 15.28 -9.47 4.21
CA ASP A 36 15.34 -8.20 3.52
C ASP A 36 14.00 -7.45 3.69
N LYS A 37 14.07 -6.20 4.14
CA LYS A 37 12.91 -5.31 4.30
C LYS A 37 12.25 -4.98 2.96
N GLY A 38 12.97 -5.19 1.87
CA GLY A 38 12.54 -4.89 0.51
C GLY A 38 12.83 -3.43 0.13
N GLN A 39 13.23 -3.25 -1.12
CA GLN A 39 13.62 -1.98 -1.73
C GLN A 39 12.49 -1.45 -2.61
N HIS A 40 12.30 -0.13 -2.58
CA HIS A 40 11.34 0.58 -3.42
C HIS A 40 12.09 1.51 -4.38
N GLU A 41 11.85 1.33 -5.67
CA GLU A 41 12.39 2.18 -6.72
C GLU A 41 11.24 2.78 -7.53
N ALA A 42 11.32 4.07 -7.83
CA ALA A 42 10.39 4.77 -8.69
C ALA A 42 11.14 5.38 -9.86
N LEU A 43 10.78 4.99 -11.08
CA LEU A 43 11.36 5.50 -12.31
C LEU A 43 10.30 6.24 -13.12
N CYS A 44 10.54 7.51 -13.40
CA CYS A 44 9.70 8.33 -14.27
C CYS A 44 10.34 8.43 -15.66
N SER A 45 9.55 8.33 -16.72
CA SER A 45 10.03 8.48 -18.10
C SER A 45 10.34 9.93 -18.47
N SER A 46 9.77 10.90 -17.76
CA SER A 46 9.97 12.33 -17.99
C SER A 46 9.55 13.15 -16.77
N GLY A 47 10.35 14.13 -16.36
CA GLY A 47 10.09 14.92 -15.15
C GLY A 47 10.37 14.13 -13.88
N THR A 48 9.86 14.62 -12.75
CA THR A 48 10.06 13.97 -11.45
C THR A 48 8.90 13.03 -11.10
N PRO A 49 9.11 12.01 -10.24
CA PRO A 49 8.02 11.18 -9.72
C PRO A 49 6.91 11.99 -9.04
N ASP A 50 7.27 13.08 -8.34
CA ASP A 50 6.32 13.93 -7.62
C ASP A 50 5.42 14.72 -8.57
N GLU A 51 5.98 15.28 -9.65
CA GLU A 51 5.20 15.90 -10.72
C GLU A 51 4.22 14.91 -11.36
N PHE A 52 4.66 13.67 -11.59
CA PHE A 52 3.77 12.63 -12.12
C PHE A 52 2.65 12.32 -11.12
N GLU A 53 2.96 12.18 -9.83
CA GLU A 53 1.93 11.90 -8.83
C GLU A 53 0.92 13.05 -8.74
N ALA A 54 1.37 14.31 -8.81
CA ALA A 54 0.46 15.46 -8.85
C ALA A 54 -0.50 15.42 -10.06
N LEU A 55 -0.03 15.00 -11.23
CA LEU A 55 -0.87 14.79 -12.42
C LEU A 55 -1.80 13.58 -12.25
N TRP A 56 -1.28 12.47 -11.72
CA TRP A 56 -2.07 11.27 -11.43
C TRP A 56 -3.25 11.58 -10.51
N GLN A 57 -3.03 12.40 -9.49
CA GLN A 57 -4.03 12.80 -8.51
C GLN A 57 -5.16 13.66 -9.07
N GLN A 58 -4.96 14.28 -10.24
CA GLN A 58 -6.00 15.02 -10.96
C GLN A 58 -6.80 14.10 -11.90
N THR A 59 -6.37 12.86 -12.11
CA THR A 59 -7.14 11.89 -12.89
C THR A 59 -8.30 11.34 -12.06
N PRO A 60 -9.43 10.94 -12.69
CA PRO A 60 -10.52 10.27 -11.99
C PRO A 60 -10.07 9.02 -11.20
N PHE A 61 -9.04 8.32 -11.69
CA PHE A 61 -8.46 7.16 -11.01
C PHE A 61 -7.69 7.54 -9.75
N GLY A 62 -6.90 8.61 -9.79
CA GLY A 62 -6.18 9.12 -8.62
C GLY A 62 -7.13 9.62 -7.53
N GLU A 63 -8.18 10.35 -7.92
CA GLU A 63 -9.22 10.80 -6.99
C GLU A 63 -9.97 9.63 -6.35
N ALA A 64 -10.38 8.63 -7.13
CA ALA A 64 -11.03 7.43 -6.61
C ALA A 64 -10.11 6.68 -5.64
N GLN A 65 -8.82 6.53 -5.99
CA GLN A 65 -7.83 5.87 -5.14
C GLN A 65 -7.69 6.58 -3.78
N LYS A 66 -7.64 7.92 -3.75
CA LYS A 66 -7.60 8.68 -2.49
C LYS A 66 -8.80 8.38 -1.59
N LYS A 67 -10.00 8.34 -2.17
CA LYS A 67 -11.24 8.05 -1.42
C LYS A 67 -11.20 6.64 -0.83
N THR A 68 -10.81 5.66 -1.65
CA THR A 68 -10.69 4.26 -1.22
C THR A 68 -9.64 4.08 -0.12
N ILE A 69 -8.47 4.72 -0.22
CA ILE A 69 -7.42 4.64 0.83
C ILE A 69 -7.95 5.23 2.14
N LYS A 70 -8.61 6.39 2.09
CA LYS A 70 -9.16 7.04 3.27
C LYS A 70 -10.21 6.16 3.95
N GLU A 71 -11.11 5.57 3.18
CA GLU A 71 -12.13 4.64 3.69
C GLU A 71 -11.51 3.40 4.33
N GLN A 72 -10.49 2.79 3.70
CA GLN A 72 -9.76 1.66 4.27
C GLN A 72 -9.10 2.02 5.60
N GLN A 73 -8.42 3.17 5.69
CA GLN A 73 -7.79 3.62 6.92
C GLN A 73 -8.80 3.84 8.05
N THR A 74 -9.96 4.44 7.77
CA THR A 74 -11.02 4.62 8.76
C THR A 74 -11.57 3.27 9.24
N ASN A 75 -11.78 2.32 8.32
CA ASN A 75 -12.29 1.00 8.66
C ASN A 75 -11.27 0.17 9.47
N GLU A 76 -9.98 0.29 9.17
CA GLU A 76 -8.90 -0.33 9.95
C GLU A 76 -8.83 0.25 11.38
N GLN A 77 -8.99 1.58 11.54
CA GLN A 77 -9.04 2.22 12.86
C GLN A 77 -10.23 1.73 13.69
N GLN A 78 -11.43 1.70 13.10
CA GLN A 78 -12.63 1.20 13.79
C GLN A 78 -12.48 -0.26 14.20
N ARG A 79 -11.91 -1.11 13.34
CA ARG A 79 -11.64 -2.51 13.66
C ARG A 79 -10.64 -2.65 14.81
N LEU A 80 -9.57 -1.86 14.83
CA LEU A 80 -8.58 -1.87 15.93
C LEU A 80 -9.20 -1.41 17.26
N GLU A 81 -10.11 -0.45 17.24
CA GLU A 81 -10.85 0.00 18.43
C GLU A 81 -11.83 -1.07 18.93
N GLN A 82 -12.52 -1.76 18.03
CA GLN A 82 -13.43 -2.85 18.37
C GLN A 82 -12.70 -4.06 18.96
N ASP A 83 -11.53 -4.40 18.40
CA ASP A 83 -10.66 -5.46 18.92
C ASP A 83 -10.16 -5.12 20.34
N LYS A 84 -9.82 -3.85 20.63
CA LYS A 84 -9.44 -3.39 21.98
C LYS A 84 -10.58 -3.51 23.00
N GLN A 85 -11.78 -3.02 22.66
CA GLN A 85 -12.95 -3.11 23.55
C GLN A 85 -13.38 -4.56 23.83
N SER A 86 -13.27 -5.44 22.83
CA SER A 86 -13.57 -6.86 23.00
C SER A 86 -12.59 -7.56 23.96
N ASN A 87 -11.31 -7.16 23.94
CA ASN A 87 -10.27 -7.75 24.78
C ASN A 87 -10.35 -7.26 26.24
N GLU A 88 -10.73 -6.00 26.48
CA GLU A 88 -10.91 -5.45 27.84
C GLU A 88 -12.12 -6.04 28.58
N LYS A 89 -13.19 -6.42 27.86
CA LYS A 89 -14.40 -7.04 28.44
C LYS A 89 -14.17 -8.47 28.94
N VAL A 90 -13.18 -9.18 28.41
CA VAL A 90 -12.85 -10.57 28.81
C VAL A 90 -12.02 -10.58 30.10
N THR A 91 -11.23 -9.55 30.36
CA THR A 91 -10.39 -9.44 31.58
C THR A 91 -11.13 -8.97 32.84
N SER A 92 -12.40 -8.55 32.76
CA SER A 92 -13.15 -7.98 33.89
C SER A 92 -14.22 -8.90 34.49
N THR A 93 -14.11 -10.22 34.34
CA THR A 93 -14.98 -11.14 35.10
C THR A 93 -14.32 -11.41 36.45
N PRO A 94 -14.85 -10.91 37.58
CA PRO A 94 -14.32 -11.31 38.88
C PRO A 94 -14.72 -12.77 39.11
N MET A 95 -13.76 -13.64 39.43
CA MET A 95 -14.07 -14.95 40.01
C MET A 95 -14.67 -14.68 41.40
N GLU A 96 -15.99 -14.74 41.50
CA GLU A 96 -16.71 -14.78 42.76
C GLU A 96 -16.34 -16.12 43.45
N SER A 97 -15.73 -16.03 44.65
CA SER A 97 -15.34 -17.17 45.50
C SER A 97 -16.32 -17.33 46.66
#